data_AF-A0A2J7QDL7-F1
#
_entry.id   AF-A0A2J7QDL7-F1
#
_cell.length_a   1.000
_cell.length_b   1.000
_cell.length_c   1.000
_cell.angle_alpha   90.00
_cell.angle_beta   90.00
_cell.angle_gamma   90.00
#
_symmetry.space_group_name_H-M   'P 1'
#
loop_
_entity.id
_entity.type
_entity.pdbx_description
1 polymer ?
#
loop_
_entity_poly.entity_id
_entity_poly.type
_entity_poly.pdbx_seq_one_letter_code
_entity_poly.pdbx_strand_id
1 'polypeptide(L)' 'RLIMVLLESAVSGHKRTWIRERLADKVEFILFDPYIRQPSVYRERQKIRSLK' A
#
# COMPACT_ATOMS: atom_id res chain seq x y z
N ARG A 1 16.11 8.43 -0.10
CA ARG A 1 15.77 7.87 1.24
C ARG A 1 14.42 7.16 1.14
N LEU A 2 14.34 5.92 1.62
CA LEU A 2 13.15 5.08 1.49
C LEU A 2 12.22 5.21 2.69
N ILE A 3 10.92 5.03 2.46
CA ILE A 3 9.90 4.96 3.51
C ILE A 3 9.05 3.70 3.33
N MET A 4 8.64 3.12 4.45
CA MET A 4 7.68 2.03 4.50
C MET A 4 6.29 2.63 4.72
N VAL A 5 5.34 2.26 3.86
CA VAL A 5 3.95 2.72 3.87
C VAL A 5 3.00 1.54 4.01
N LEU A 6 1.80 1.82 4.51
CA LEU A 6 0.68 0.90 4.58
C LEU A 6 -0.23 1.16 3.38
N LEU A 7 -0.40 0.14 2.56
CA LEU A 7 -1.44 0.05 1.54
C LEU A 7 -2.68 -0.62 2.12
N GLU A 8 -3.83 -0.23 1.60
CA GLU A 8 -5.12 -0.81 1.96
C GLU A 8 -5.98 -1.02 0.72
N SER A 9 -6.63 -2.18 0.66
CA SER A 9 -7.63 -2.50 -0.36
C SER A 9 -8.82 -1.56 -0.23
N ALA A 10 -9.20 -0.94 -1.35
CA ALA A 10 -10.38 -0.08 -1.43
C ALA A 10 -11.71 -0.85 -1.23
N VAL A 11 -11.69 -2.18 -1.34
CA VAL A 11 -12.89 -3.02 -1.26
C VAL A 11 -13.02 -3.69 0.12
N SER A 12 -12.02 -4.47 0.54
CA SER A 12 -12.12 -5.27 1.76
C SER A 12 -11.45 -4.66 2.99
N GLY A 13 -10.66 -3.60 2.82
CA GLY A 13 -9.80 -3.06 3.88
C GLY A 13 -8.60 -3.94 4.23
N HIS A 14 -8.31 -5.00 3.47
CA HIS A 14 -7.09 -5.79 3.65
C HIS A 14 -5.86 -4.90 3.53
N LYS A 15 -4.92 -5.06 4.46
CA LYS A 15 -3.74 -4.19 4.60
C LYS A 15 -2.47 -4.89 4.15
N ARG A 16 -1.58 -4.15 3.51
CA ARG A 16 -0.27 -4.64 3.05
C ARG A 16 0.78 -3.55 3.20
N THR A 17 2.04 -3.91 3.44
CA THR A 17 3.14 -2.94 3.48
C THR A 17 3.82 -2.81 2.11
N TRP A 18 4.34 -1.62 1.84
CA TRP A 18 5.13 -1.34 0.64
C TRP A 18 6.28 -0.37 0.96
N ILE A 19 7.33 -0.39 0.14
CA ILE A 19 8.46 0.53 0.27
C ILE A 19 8.47 1.43 -0.96
N ARG A 20 8.54 2.74 -0.75
CA ARG A 20 8.69 3.72 -1.83
C ARG A 20 9.71 4.79 -1.50
N GLU A 21 10.13 5.53 -2.51
CA GLU A 21 10.93 6.72 -2.32
C GLU A 21 10.14 7.82 -1.59
N ARG A 22 10.80 8.54 -0.69
CA ARG A 22 10.16 9.59 0.12
C ARG A 22 9.53 10.72 -0.71
N LEU A 23 10.19 11.10 -1.81
CA LEU A 23 9.77 12.21 -2.66
C LEU A 23 8.86 11.78 -3.82
N ALA A 24 8.62 10.47 -3.97
CA ALA A 24 7.67 9.97 -4.96
C ALA A 24 6.22 10.26 -4.53
N ASP A 25 5.32 10.25 -5.50
CA ASP A 25 3.89 10.36 -5.29
C ASP A 25 3.34 9.18 -4.47
N LYS A 26 2.12 9.37 -3.95
CA LYS A 26 1.38 8.27 -3.30
C LYS A 26 1.10 7.19 -4.33
N VAL A 27 1.26 5.95 -3.91
CA VAL A 27 1.12 4.81 -4.81
C VAL A 27 -0.30 4.23 -4.79
N GLU A 28 -0.78 3.84 -5.98
CA GLU A 28 -1.98 3.02 -6.17
C GLU A 28 -1.64 1.83 -7.07
N PHE A 29 -2.02 0.63 -6.64
CA PHE A 29 -1.71 -0.61 -7.37
C PHE A 29 -2.92 -1.53 -7.41
N ILE A 30 -3.04 -2.34 -8.46
CA ILE A 30 -3.97 -3.46 -8.49
C ILE A 30 -3.24 -4.67 -7.93
N LEU A 31 -3.70 -5.20 -6.80
CA LEU A 31 -3.12 -6.38 -6.14
C LEU A 31 -4.22 -7.37 -5.82
N PHE A 32 -3.85 -8.65 -5.73
CA PHE A 32 -4.77 -9.69 -5.27
C PHE A 32 -5.18 -9.45 -3.83
N ASP A 33 -6.49 -9.40 -3.59
CA ASP A 33 -7.09 -9.27 -2.26
C ASP A 33 -7.57 -10.65 -1.77
N PRO A 34 -7.00 -11.18 -0.67
CA PRO A 34 -7.33 -12.51 -0.19
C PRO A 34 -8.74 -12.65 0.39
N TYR A 35 -9.37 -11.55 0.82
CA TYR A 35 -10.70 -11.59 1.46
C TYR A 35 -11.82 -11.74 0.42
N ILE A 36 -11.67 -11.07 -0.72
CA ILE A 36 -12.61 -11.17 -1.85
C ILE A 36 -12.13 -12.14 -2.94
N ARG A 37 -10.90 -12.67 -2.82
CA ARG A 37 -10.25 -13.60 -3.76
C ARG A 37 -10.22 -13.10 -5.22
N GLN A 38 -10.07 -11.79 -5.38
CA GLN A 38 -10.02 -11.13 -6.68
C GLN A 38 -9.04 -9.94 -6.63
N PRO A 39 -8.55 -9.45 -7.78
CA PRO A 39 -7.78 -8.22 -7.82
C PRO A 39 -8.58 -7.03 -7.29
N SER A 40 -7.95 -6.21 -6.45
CA SER A 40 -8.51 -4.98 -5.88
C SER A 40 -7.49 -3.85 -6.00
N VAL A 41 -7.98 -2.61 -6.02
CA VAL A 41 -7.13 -1.43 -5.96
C VAL A 41 -6.68 -1.23 -4.52
N TYR A 42 -5.37 -1.20 -4.32
CA TYR A 42 -4.70 -0.86 -3.07
C TYR A 42 -4.17 0.55 -3.13
N ARG A 43 -4.51 1.36 -2.13
CA ARG A 43 -4.08 2.76 -2.03
C ARG A 43 -3.22 2.97 -0.79
N GLU A 44 -2.25 3.87 -0.89
CA GLU A 44 -1.47 4.30 0.27
C GLU A 44 -2.36 5.00 1.32
N ARG A 45 -2.47 4.38 2.50
CA ARG A 45 -3.23 4.92 3.63
C ARG A 45 -2.35 5.80 4.51
N GLN A 46 -1.21 5.29 4.94
CA GLN A 46 -0.33 6.00 5.88
C GLN A 46 1.13 5.57 5.77
N LYS A 47 2.03 6.47 6.15
CA LYS A 47 3.44 6.14 6.39
C LYS A 47 3.58 5.38 7.72
N ILE A 48 4.33 4.28 7.70
CA ILE A 48 4.67 3.52 8.92
C ILE A 48 5.98 4.02 9.51
N ARG A 49 7.08 3.98 8.75
CA ARG A 49 8.40 4.41 9.21
C ARG A 49 9.33 4.83 8.08
N SER A 50 10.37 5.56 8.42
CA SER A 50 11.47 5.83 7.49
C SER A 50 12.48 4.70 7.60
N LEU A 51 13.03 4.26 6.47
CA LEU A 51 14.15 3.32 6.45
C LEU A 51 15.43 4.16 6.40
N LYS A 52 16.39 3.85 7.29
CA LYS A 52 17.70 4.52 7.34
C LYS A 52 18.61 3.96 6.26
#